data_AF-A0A3B0UD12-F1
#
_entry.id   AF-A0A3B0UD12-F1
#
_cell.length_a   1.000
_cell.length_b   1.000
_cell.length_c   1.000
_cell.angle_alpha   90.00
_cell.angle_beta   90.00
_cell.angle_gamma   90.00
#
_symmetry.space_group_name_H-M   'P 1'
#
loop_
_entity.id
_entity.type
_entity.pdbx_description
1 polymer ?
#
loop_
_entity_poly.entity_id
_entity_poly.type
_entity_poly.pdbx_seq_one_letter_code
_entity_poly.pdbx_strand_id
1 'polypeptide(L)'
;FNFEVIQLSADRLKLVDNYNNVSYYLEGYQKYSFDFNQIFYDNIEYFLQEYDVWEKTYVSNTGNLNEFDNENYLAFTPENITTFYSSQDNIGTNIDEIYWDYVGSYSVANVQGYDNLKILTLDYDSVGNEEFELTVINDEKISLYHINSGTTYEFTGVGYIQYLKSSSTKETVRNEGRKRTKVTRETKIRRNLK
;
A
#
# COMPACT_ATOMS: atom_id res chain seq x y z
N PHE A 1 -19.34 23.89 9.90
CA PHE A 1 -19.50 22.42 9.88
C PHE A 1 -20.24 22.01 11.14
N ASN A 2 -21.29 21.19 11.02
CA ASN A 2 -22.02 20.64 12.15
C ASN A 2 -21.82 19.13 12.14
N PHE A 3 -21.07 18.59 13.09
CA PHE A 3 -20.82 17.16 13.21
C PHE A 3 -21.60 16.60 14.40
N GLU A 4 -22.26 15.47 14.19
CA GLU A 4 -22.73 14.66 15.31
C GLU A 4 -21.57 13.84 15.85
N VAL A 5 -21.33 13.95 17.17
CA VAL A 5 -20.21 13.28 17.84
C VAL A 5 -20.75 12.09 18.62
N ILE A 6 -20.27 10.90 18.26
CA ILE A 6 -20.67 9.64 18.90
C ILE A 6 -19.42 9.02 19.53
N GLN A 7 -19.42 8.81 20.84
CA GLN A 7 -18.37 8.05 21.50
C GLN A 7 -18.61 6.56 21.33
N LEU A 8 -17.63 5.85 20.77
CA LEU A 8 -17.68 4.40 20.57
C LEU A 8 -16.97 3.65 21.71
N SER A 9 -15.89 4.22 22.24
CA SER A 9 -15.13 3.70 23.39
C SER A 9 -14.36 4.83 24.10
N ALA A 10 -13.61 4.50 25.14
CA ALA A 10 -12.80 5.46 25.90
C ALA A 10 -11.78 6.21 25.01
N ASP A 11 -11.33 5.56 23.93
CA ASP A 11 -10.31 6.01 23.00
C ASP A 11 -10.84 6.24 21.57
N ARG A 12 -12.13 6.01 21.31
CA ARG A 12 -12.68 6.08 19.95
C ARG A 12 -13.91 6.97 19.84
N LEU A 13 -13.85 7.91 18.90
CA LEU A 13 -14.95 8.81 18.53
C LEU A 13 -15.31 8.60 17.06
N LYS A 14 -16.59 8.68 16.75
CA LYS A 14 -17.12 8.77 15.39
C LYS A 14 -17.72 10.16 15.21
N LEU A 15 -17.24 10.91 14.21
CA LEU A 15 -17.84 12.17 13.79
C LEU A 15 -18.68 11.91 12.54
N VAL A 16 -19.98 12.19 12.61
CA VAL A 16 -20.90 12.01 11.50
C VAL A 16 -21.18 13.38 10.87
N ASP A 17 -20.84 13.50 9.59
CA ASP A 17 -21.25 14.61 8.73
C ASP A 17 -22.49 14.19 7.94
N ASN A 18 -23.66 14.51 8.48
CA ASN A 18 -24.94 14.20 7.86
C ASN A 18 -25.15 14.94 6.52
N TYR A 19 -24.47 16.08 6.32
CA TYR A 19 -24.62 16.86 5.08
C TYR A 19 -23.86 16.21 3.92
N ASN A 20 -22.61 15.79 4.17
CA ASN A 20 -21.78 15.16 3.13
C ASN A 20 -21.90 13.63 3.08
N ASN A 21 -22.69 13.02 3.98
CA ASN A 21 -22.80 11.57 4.15
C ASN A 21 -21.42 10.91 4.34
N VAL A 22 -20.61 11.48 5.23
CA VAL A 22 -19.27 10.99 5.58
C VAL A 22 -19.20 10.74 7.08
N SER A 23 -18.55 9.65 7.49
CA SER A 23 -18.19 9.42 8.88
C SER A 23 -16.68 9.39 9.02
N TYR A 24 -16.17 10.14 9.99
CA TYR A 24 -14.77 10.12 10.38
C TYR A 24 -14.64 9.33 11.68
N TYR A 25 -13.60 8.50 11.78
CA TYR A 25 -13.27 7.80 13.03
C TYR A 25 -11.97 8.40 13.57
N LEU A 26 -11.99 8.81 14.83
CA LEU A 26 -10.80 9.23 15.57
C LEU A 26 -10.52 8.17 16.64
N GLU A 27 -9.35 7.56 16.54
CA GLU A 27 -8.83 6.60 17.51
C GLU A 27 -7.61 7.24 18.18
N GLY A 28 -7.71 7.46 19.49
CA GLY A 28 -6.70 8.11 20.31
C GLY A 28 -5.77 7.09 20.93
N TYR A 29 -4.46 7.32 20.81
CA TYR A 29 -3.45 6.43 21.39
C TYR A 29 -2.60 7.16 22.43
N GLN A 30 -2.16 6.43 23.46
CA GLN A 30 -1.16 6.95 24.39
C GLN A 30 0.19 7.05 23.69
N LYS A 31 0.69 8.28 23.49
CA LYS A 31 1.92 8.56 22.72
C LYS A 31 3.14 7.75 23.18
N TYR A 32 3.23 7.42 24.47
CA TYR A 32 4.37 6.70 25.05
C TYR A 32 4.46 5.23 24.61
N SER A 33 3.33 4.60 24.30
CA SER A 33 3.25 3.20 23.88
C SER A 33 2.75 3.04 22.45
N PHE A 34 2.72 4.15 21.68
CA PHE A 34 2.18 4.13 20.34
C PHE A 34 3.22 3.61 19.35
N ASP A 35 2.88 2.53 18.68
CA ASP A 35 3.68 2.03 17.56
C ASP A 35 3.32 2.81 16.31
N PHE A 36 4.15 3.81 15.99
CA PHE A 36 3.98 4.62 14.77
C PHE A 36 4.08 3.77 13.51
N ASN A 37 4.82 2.66 13.53
CA ASN A 37 4.95 1.79 12.37
C ASN A 37 3.64 1.06 12.07
N GLN A 38 2.83 0.79 13.10
CA GLN A 38 1.55 0.10 12.96
C GLN A 38 0.58 0.84 12.02
N ILE A 39 0.65 2.18 11.98
CA ILE A 39 -0.19 2.98 11.07
C ILE A 39 0.01 2.56 9.62
N PHE A 40 1.26 2.33 9.20
CA PHE A 40 1.57 1.93 7.83
C PHE A 40 0.91 0.58 7.50
N TYR A 41 0.98 -0.37 8.43
CA TYR A 41 0.41 -1.70 8.25
C TYR A 41 -1.12 -1.72 8.27
N ASP A 42 -1.74 -0.86 9.10
CA ASP A 42 -3.20 -0.74 9.14
C ASP A 42 -3.75 -0.11 7.86
N ASN A 43 -2.97 0.73 7.17
CA ASN A 43 -3.34 1.49 5.98
C ASN A 43 -2.47 1.13 4.76
N ILE A 44 -2.02 -0.12 4.66
CA ILE A 44 -0.94 -0.50 3.73
C ILE A 44 -1.26 -0.24 2.26
N GLU A 45 -2.50 -0.41 1.79
CA GLU A 45 -2.89 -0.07 0.41
C GLU A 45 -2.74 1.43 0.14
N TYR A 46 -3.04 2.27 1.13
CA TYR A 46 -2.85 3.72 0.99
C TYR A 46 -1.39 4.12 1.06
N PHE A 47 -0.59 3.43 1.89
CA PHE A 47 0.85 3.61 1.94
C PHE A 47 1.51 3.29 0.59
N LEU A 48 1.11 2.18 -0.04
CA LEU A 48 1.59 1.81 -1.38
C LEU A 48 1.21 2.83 -2.46
N GLN A 49 0.17 3.65 -2.23
CA GLN A 49 -0.28 4.72 -3.13
C GLN A 49 0.35 6.10 -2.83
N GLU A 50 1.25 6.22 -1.84
CA GLU A 50 1.87 7.51 -1.51
C GLU A 50 2.93 7.95 -2.52
N TYR A 51 3.38 7.03 -3.38
CA TYR A 51 4.35 7.28 -4.43
C TYR A 51 3.73 6.96 -5.79
N ASP A 52 4.12 7.71 -6.81
CA ASP A 52 3.72 7.42 -8.19
C ASP A 52 4.25 6.04 -8.62
N VAL A 53 5.47 5.69 -8.21
CA VAL A 53 6.13 4.43 -8.57
C VAL A 53 6.98 3.88 -7.40
N TRP A 54 7.09 2.57 -7.34
CA TRP A 54 8.05 1.81 -6.54
C TRP A 54 9.12 1.25 -7.46
N GLU A 55 10.36 1.74 -7.35
CA GLU A 55 11.52 1.30 -8.13
C GLU A 55 12.30 0.22 -7.39
N LYS A 56 12.63 -0.89 -8.05
CA LYS A 56 13.44 -1.98 -7.50
C LYS A 56 14.86 -1.47 -7.22
N THR A 57 15.29 -1.55 -5.97
CA THR A 57 16.62 -1.09 -5.55
C THR A 57 17.53 -2.22 -5.05
N TYR A 58 16.97 -3.40 -4.77
CA TYR A 58 17.73 -4.55 -4.32
C TYR A 58 17.04 -5.87 -4.70
N VAL A 59 17.86 -6.89 -4.95
CA VAL A 59 17.47 -8.29 -5.08
C VAL A 59 18.44 -9.14 -4.27
N SER A 60 17.93 -10.06 -3.47
CA SER A 60 18.78 -10.96 -2.69
C SER A 60 19.51 -11.97 -3.56
N ASN A 61 20.72 -12.36 -3.14
CA ASN A 61 21.48 -13.46 -3.77
C ASN A 61 20.91 -14.86 -3.44
N THR A 62 19.84 -14.93 -2.65
CA THR A 62 19.14 -16.16 -2.27
C THR A 62 17.84 -16.27 -3.06
N GLY A 63 17.38 -17.51 -3.26
CA GLY A 63 16.16 -17.83 -3.97
C GLY A 63 16.40 -18.38 -5.38
N ASN A 64 15.33 -18.87 -6.00
CA ASN A 64 15.35 -19.38 -7.36
C ASN A 64 15.00 -18.27 -8.36
N LEU A 65 15.56 -18.36 -9.57
CA LEU A 65 15.17 -17.46 -10.66
C LEU A 65 13.68 -17.64 -10.99
N ASN A 66 12.97 -16.54 -11.18
CA ASN A 66 11.55 -16.49 -11.49
C ASN A 66 11.23 -15.28 -12.38
N GLU A 67 10.04 -15.24 -12.99
CA GLU A 67 9.68 -14.20 -13.97
C GLU A 67 9.65 -12.79 -13.34
N PHE A 68 9.29 -12.68 -12.06
CA PHE A 68 9.26 -11.40 -11.34
C PHE A 68 10.65 -10.78 -11.14
N ASP A 69 11.73 -11.54 -11.37
CA ASP A 69 13.09 -10.99 -11.38
C ASP A 69 13.25 -9.86 -12.41
N ASN A 70 12.48 -9.89 -13.50
CA ASN A 70 12.51 -8.89 -14.56
C ASN A 70 11.74 -7.60 -14.23
N GLU A 71 10.83 -7.61 -13.25
CA GLU A 71 9.95 -6.47 -12.94
C GLU A 71 10.69 -5.40 -12.14
N ASN A 72 11.08 -4.28 -12.75
CA ASN A 72 11.86 -3.24 -12.08
C ASN A 72 11.00 -2.15 -11.46
N TYR A 73 9.76 -1.98 -11.88
CA TYR A 73 8.84 -0.98 -11.33
C TYR A 73 7.49 -1.58 -10.99
N LEU A 74 6.90 -1.08 -9.91
CA LEU A 74 5.50 -1.30 -9.55
C LEU A 74 4.80 0.03 -9.33
N ALA A 75 3.52 0.14 -9.68
CA ALA A 75 2.69 1.25 -9.25
C ALA A 75 1.36 0.76 -8.70
N PHE A 76 0.93 1.37 -7.59
CA PHE A 76 -0.37 1.12 -6.98
C PHE A 76 -1.16 2.42 -7.09
N THR A 77 -2.19 2.43 -7.93
CA THR A 77 -2.89 3.69 -8.23
C THR A 77 -4.07 3.91 -7.28
N PRO A 78 -4.41 5.18 -7.01
CA PRO A 78 -5.52 5.52 -6.12
C PRO A 78 -6.88 5.49 -6.82
N GLU A 79 -6.91 5.33 -8.15
CA GLU A 79 -8.14 5.19 -8.94
C GLU A 79 -8.90 3.93 -8.54
N ASN A 80 -8.17 2.86 -8.18
CA ASN A 80 -8.72 1.64 -7.64
C ASN A 80 -7.75 1.02 -6.62
N ILE A 81 -8.23 0.75 -5.40
CA ILE A 81 -7.43 0.10 -4.33
C ILE A 81 -7.11 -1.38 -4.62
N THR A 82 -7.43 -1.90 -5.79
CA THR A 82 -7.17 -3.29 -6.19
C THR A 82 -6.39 -3.42 -7.49
N THR A 83 -5.88 -2.33 -8.09
CA THR A 83 -5.16 -2.39 -9.37
C THR A 83 -3.69 -2.02 -9.18
N PHE A 84 -2.81 -2.77 -9.84
CA PHE A 84 -1.39 -2.48 -9.89
C PHE A 84 -0.88 -2.49 -11.33
N TYR A 85 0.26 -1.85 -11.54
CA TYR A 85 1.00 -1.84 -12.78
C TYR A 85 2.39 -2.38 -12.51
N SER A 86 2.98 -3.09 -13.48
CA SER A 86 4.37 -3.50 -13.43
C SER A 86 5.09 -3.21 -14.74
N SER A 87 6.40 -2.99 -14.65
CA SER A 87 7.26 -2.68 -15.80
C SER A 87 8.63 -3.31 -15.63
N GLN A 88 9.16 -3.79 -16.76
CA GLN A 88 10.50 -4.36 -16.92
C GLN A 88 11.51 -3.35 -17.45
N ASP A 89 11.11 -2.09 -17.61
CA ASP A 89 12.01 -1.01 -18.02
C ASP A 89 13.25 -0.95 -17.12
N ASN A 90 14.35 -0.43 -17.66
CA ASN A 90 15.60 -0.36 -16.91
C ASN A 90 15.47 0.54 -15.67
N ILE A 91 16.15 0.18 -14.58
CA ILE A 91 16.23 1.01 -13.37
C ILE A 91 16.81 2.40 -13.73
N GLY A 92 16.20 3.47 -13.21
CA GLY A 92 16.53 4.87 -13.51
C GLY A 92 15.82 5.48 -14.73
N THR A 93 14.87 4.79 -15.34
CA THR A 93 13.95 5.35 -16.35
C THR A 93 13.15 6.50 -15.73
N ASN A 94 12.94 7.58 -16.49
CA ASN A 94 12.11 8.69 -16.02
C ASN A 94 10.69 8.20 -15.77
N ILE A 95 10.11 8.55 -14.61
CA ILE A 95 8.76 8.14 -14.19
C ILE A 95 7.70 8.42 -15.27
N ASP A 96 7.79 9.57 -15.95
CA ASP A 96 6.84 9.97 -16.99
C ASP A 96 7.00 9.16 -18.29
N GLU A 97 8.10 8.42 -18.43
CA GLU A 97 8.46 7.63 -19.62
C GLU A 97 8.37 6.12 -19.38
N ILE A 98 8.05 5.67 -18.16
CA ILE A 98 7.91 4.24 -17.84
C ILE A 98 6.80 3.62 -18.70
N TYR A 99 7.15 2.57 -19.42
CA TYR A 99 6.19 1.73 -20.13
C TYR A 99 5.67 0.64 -19.21
N TRP A 100 4.38 0.70 -18.88
CA TRP A 100 3.72 -0.33 -18.07
C TRP A 100 3.42 -1.57 -18.90
N ASP A 101 4.30 -2.57 -18.78
CA ASP A 101 4.19 -3.86 -19.48
C ASP A 101 2.94 -4.64 -19.08
N TYR A 102 2.51 -4.50 -17.82
CA TYR A 102 1.37 -5.22 -17.31
C TYR A 102 0.49 -4.38 -16.39
N VAL A 103 -0.82 -4.65 -16.44
CA VAL A 103 -1.84 -4.09 -15.55
C VAL A 103 -2.64 -5.25 -14.99
N GLY A 104 -2.65 -5.38 -13.67
CA GLY A 104 -3.30 -6.49 -12.99
C GLY A 104 -4.05 -6.07 -11.74
N SER A 105 -4.54 -7.07 -11.03
CA SER A 105 -5.18 -6.86 -9.73
C SER A 105 -4.27 -7.24 -8.58
N TYR A 106 -4.33 -6.53 -7.46
CA TYR A 106 -3.62 -6.91 -6.25
C TYR A 106 -4.56 -7.01 -5.06
N SER A 107 -4.14 -7.80 -4.07
CA SER A 107 -4.82 -7.88 -2.78
C SER A 107 -3.81 -7.97 -1.65
N VAL A 108 -4.22 -7.50 -0.46
CA VAL A 108 -3.40 -7.57 0.74
C VAL A 108 -4.15 -8.28 1.86
N ALA A 109 -3.51 -9.28 2.46
CA ALA A 109 -4.04 -10.01 3.60
C ALA A 109 -3.23 -9.75 4.87
N ASN A 110 -3.91 -9.78 6.02
CA ASN A 110 -3.27 -9.81 7.33
C ASN A 110 -2.62 -11.18 7.56
N VAL A 111 -1.55 -11.22 8.34
CA VAL A 111 -0.91 -12.47 8.77
C VAL A 111 -1.24 -12.73 10.23
N GLN A 112 -1.79 -13.92 10.52
CA GLN A 112 -2.14 -14.28 11.89
C GLN A 112 -0.90 -14.25 12.81
N GLY A 113 -0.98 -13.45 13.87
CA GLY A 113 0.09 -13.32 14.87
C GLY A 113 1.20 -12.34 14.49
N TYR A 114 1.04 -11.58 13.40
CA TYR A 114 2.01 -10.56 12.97
C TYR A 114 1.30 -9.25 12.63
N ASP A 115 1.68 -8.19 13.32
CA ASP A 115 1.13 -6.86 13.07
C ASP A 115 1.90 -6.12 11.97
N ASN A 116 3.21 -6.39 11.89
CA ASN A 116 4.19 -5.81 10.96
C ASN A 116 4.52 -6.67 9.73
N LEU A 117 3.62 -7.57 9.36
CA LEU A 117 3.74 -8.42 8.17
C LEU A 117 2.39 -8.48 7.45
N LYS A 118 2.43 -8.46 6.12
CA LYS A 118 1.26 -8.63 5.25
C LYS A 118 1.59 -9.62 4.14
N ILE A 119 0.56 -10.24 3.57
CA ILE A 119 0.70 -10.97 2.30
C ILE A 119 0.18 -10.09 1.19
N LEU A 120 1.07 -9.68 0.28
CA LEU A 120 0.73 -9.02 -0.97
C LEU A 120 0.59 -10.10 -2.05
N THR A 121 -0.54 -10.14 -2.73
CA THR A 121 -0.73 -11.01 -3.90
C THR A 121 -0.89 -10.11 -5.13
N LEU A 122 -0.02 -10.30 -6.12
CA LEU A 122 -0.13 -9.71 -7.44
C LEU A 122 -0.71 -10.76 -8.39
N ASP A 123 -1.86 -10.46 -8.98
CA ASP A 123 -2.58 -11.34 -9.90
C ASP A 123 -2.24 -10.93 -11.34
N TYR A 124 -1.51 -11.81 -12.04
CA TYR A 124 -1.16 -11.69 -13.45
C TYR A 124 -2.16 -12.44 -14.36
N ASP A 125 -3.42 -12.55 -13.92
CA ASP A 125 -4.54 -13.22 -14.59
C ASP A 125 -4.15 -14.65 -15.02
N SER A 126 -4.08 -14.88 -16.34
CA SER A 126 -3.79 -16.19 -16.93
C SER A 126 -2.35 -16.66 -16.72
N VAL A 127 -1.43 -15.78 -16.35
CA VAL A 127 -0.02 -16.12 -16.08
C VAL A 127 0.13 -16.73 -14.69
N GLY A 128 -0.69 -16.29 -13.73
CA GLY A 128 -0.72 -16.79 -12.36
C GLY A 128 -0.52 -15.67 -11.33
N ASN A 129 -0.34 -16.06 -10.07
CA ASN A 129 -0.24 -15.13 -8.96
C ASN A 129 1.15 -15.19 -8.33
N GLU A 130 1.70 -14.01 -8.06
CA GLU A 130 2.92 -13.84 -7.28
C GLU A 130 2.52 -13.44 -5.84
N GLU A 131 2.90 -14.25 -4.84
CA GLU A 131 2.61 -13.97 -3.42
C GLU A 131 3.87 -13.56 -2.67
N PHE A 132 3.83 -12.42 -1.98
CA PHE A 132 4.95 -11.85 -1.24
C PHE A 132 4.60 -11.65 0.24
N GLU A 133 5.56 -11.92 1.11
CA GLU A 133 5.62 -11.34 2.45
C GLU A 133 6.06 -9.87 2.33
N LEU A 134 5.12 -8.94 2.56
CA LEU A 134 5.34 -7.49 2.51
C LEU A 134 5.69 -6.95 3.90
N THR A 135 6.82 -6.24 3.97
CA THR A 135 7.28 -5.50 5.14
C THR A 135 7.67 -4.08 4.76
N VAL A 136 7.41 -3.12 5.65
CA VAL A 136 7.79 -1.72 5.49
C VAL A 136 9.11 -1.51 6.23
N ILE A 137 10.15 -1.10 5.50
CA ILE A 137 11.47 -0.80 6.07
C ILE A 137 11.46 0.62 6.66
N ASN A 138 10.93 1.58 5.88
CA ASN A 138 10.68 2.96 6.28
C ASN A 138 9.60 3.58 5.38
N ASP A 139 9.37 4.89 5.51
CA ASP A 139 8.37 5.66 4.78
C ASP A 139 8.58 5.67 3.26
N GLU A 140 9.79 5.41 2.78
CA GLU A 140 10.16 5.40 1.36
C GLU A 140 10.53 4.00 0.85
N LYS A 141 10.52 2.96 1.68
CA LYS A 141 11.10 1.66 1.30
C LYS A 141 10.32 0.46 1.85
N ILE A 142 10.05 -0.49 0.96
CA ILE A 142 9.41 -1.77 1.26
C ILE A 142 10.33 -2.95 0.90
N SER A 143 10.10 -4.07 1.57
CA SER A 143 10.69 -5.37 1.22
C SER A 143 9.58 -6.37 0.91
N LEU A 144 9.73 -7.05 -0.22
CA LEU A 144 8.85 -8.08 -0.75
C LEU A 144 9.63 -9.41 -0.79
N TYR A 145 9.35 -10.30 0.16
CA TYR A 145 9.89 -11.66 0.13
C TYR A 145 8.97 -12.57 -0.67
N HIS A 146 9.43 -13.04 -1.83
CA HIS A 146 8.66 -13.90 -2.71
C HIS A 146 8.55 -15.32 -2.14
N ILE A 147 7.31 -15.76 -1.87
CA ILE A 147 7.02 -17.00 -1.15
C ILE A 147 7.49 -18.24 -1.92
N ASN A 148 7.35 -18.24 -3.26
CA ASN A 148 7.66 -19.42 -4.06
C ASN A 148 9.15 -19.53 -4.38
N SER A 149 9.80 -18.43 -4.72
CA SER A 149 11.22 -18.46 -5.10
C SER A 149 12.17 -18.37 -3.90
N GLY A 150 11.76 -17.76 -2.80
CA GLY A 150 12.65 -17.42 -1.68
C GLY A 150 13.53 -16.19 -1.95
N THR A 151 13.25 -15.44 -3.02
CA THR A 151 13.96 -14.21 -3.37
C THR A 151 13.34 -13.02 -2.63
N THR A 152 14.17 -12.15 -2.08
CA THR A 152 13.74 -10.87 -1.48
C THR A 152 14.06 -9.73 -2.43
N TYR A 153 13.06 -8.90 -2.70
CA TYR A 153 13.19 -7.67 -3.46
C TYR A 153 12.95 -6.48 -2.54
N GLU A 154 13.73 -5.41 -2.68
CA GLU A 154 13.40 -4.14 -2.04
C GLU A 154 13.05 -3.11 -3.10
N PHE A 155 12.03 -2.32 -2.79
CA PHE A 155 11.56 -1.25 -3.65
C PHE A 155 11.56 0.07 -2.88
N THR A 156 11.97 1.14 -3.56
CA THR A 156 11.97 2.50 -3.05
C THR A 156 10.90 3.32 -3.76
N GLY A 157 10.11 4.06 -2.99
CA GLY A 157 9.09 4.96 -3.50
C GLY A 157 9.72 6.18 -4.19
N VAL A 158 9.25 6.47 -5.39
CA VAL A 158 9.67 7.60 -6.21
C VAL A 158 8.43 8.40 -6.63
N GLY A 159 8.52 9.73 -6.61
CA GLY A 159 7.38 10.60 -6.92
C GLY A 159 6.38 10.69 -5.77
N TYR A 160 6.86 11.10 -4.58
CA TYR A 160 5.99 11.26 -3.40
C TYR A 160 4.84 12.23 -3.69
N ILE A 161 3.61 11.76 -3.47
CA ILE A 161 2.39 12.51 -3.73
C ILE A 161 2.07 13.38 -2.51
N GLN A 162 2.57 14.62 -2.54
CA GLN A 162 2.34 15.55 -1.44
C GLN A 162 0.90 16.07 -1.38
N TYR A 163 0.26 15.91 -0.23
CA TYR A 163 -1.05 16.51 0.08
C TYR A 163 -0.90 17.87 0.76
N LEU A 164 -0.80 18.93 -0.03
CA LEU A 164 -0.92 20.29 0.49
C LEU A 164 -2.41 20.63 0.67
N LYS A 165 -2.81 21.06 1.89
CA LYS A 165 -4.09 21.75 2.06
C LYS A 165 -4.03 23.04 1.24
N SER A 166 -4.82 23.12 0.17
CA SER A 166 -4.96 24.35 -0.61
C SER A 166 -5.39 25.49 0.33
N SER A 167 -4.58 26.55 0.38
CA SER A 167 -4.93 27.81 1.03
C SER A 167 -5.78 28.71 0.13
N SER A 168 -6.26 28.22 -1.02
CA SER A 168 -6.90 29.04 -2.07
C SER A 168 -8.22 28.46 -2.59
N THR A 169 -9.15 29.35 -2.92
CA THR A 169 -10.52 29.10 -3.41
C THR A 169 -10.61 28.67 -4.89
N LYS A 170 -9.55 28.09 -5.46
CA LYS A 170 -9.60 27.54 -6.83
C LYS A 170 -9.88 26.05 -6.79
N GLU A 171 -10.77 25.60 -7.67
CA GLU A 171 -11.19 24.20 -7.78
C GLU A 171 -9.99 23.27 -7.94
N THR A 172 -9.83 22.39 -6.96
CA THR A 172 -8.82 21.34 -6.93
C THR A 172 -9.21 20.23 -7.89
N VAL A 173 -8.60 20.19 -9.08
CA VAL A 173 -8.79 19.13 -10.08
C VAL A 173 -8.11 17.79 -9.70
N ARG A 174 -7.66 17.60 -8.45
CA ARG A 174 -6.85 16.42 -8.04
C ARG A 174 -7.34 15.68 -6.78
N ASN A 175 -8.52 16.02 -6.25
CA ASN A 175 -9.09 15.33 -5.09
C ASN A 175 -10.31 14.46 -5.42
N GLU A 176 -10.87 14.57 -6.63
CA GLU A 176 -11.92 13.67 -7.08
C GLU A 176 -11.32 12.27 -7.30
N GLY A 177 -11.76 11.28 -6.52
CA GLY A 177 -11.33 9.88 -6.63
C GLY A 177 -10.54 9.32 -5.44
N ARG A 178 -9.92 10.15 -4.58
CA ARG A 178 -9.05 9.68 -3.48
C ARG A 178 -9.72 9.61 -2.10
N LYS A 179 -11.00 9.23 -2.06
CA LYS A 179 -11.71 9.03 -0.78
C LYS A 179 -11.23 7.72 -0.14
N ARG A 180 -10.54 7.82 0.99
CA ARG A 180 -10.15 6.64 1.77
C ARG A 180 -11.39 5.94 2.32
N THR A 181 -11.50 4.65 2.05
CA THR A 181 -12.53 3.75 2.58
C THR A 181 -11.87 2.79 3.56
N LYS A 182 -12.65 2.26 4.50
CA LYS A 182 -12.11 1.23 5.39
C LYS A 182 -11.88 -0.05 4.58
N VAL A 183 -10.62 -0.45 4.42
CA VAL A 183 -10.27 -1.71 3.77
C VAL A 183 -10.52 -2.86 4.75
N THR A 184 -11.29 -3.86 4.34
CA THR A 184 -11.50 -5.09 5.10
C THR A 184 -10.67 -6.19 4.47
N ARG A 185 -9.65 -6.67 5.19
CA ARG A 185 -8.71 -7.69 4.71
C ARG A 185 -9.08 -9.06 5.28
N GLU A 186 -8.82 -10.10 4.50
CA GLU A 186 -8.77 -11.44 5.03
C GLU A 186 -7.53 -11.64 5.91
N THR A 187 -7.54 -12.69 6.73
CA THR A 187 -6.39 -13.07 7.56
C THR A 187 -5.91 -14.45 7.12
N LYS A 188 -4.66 -14.54 6.67
CA LYS A 188 -4.00 -15.78 6.27
C LYS A 188 -3.10 -16.28 7.41
N ILE A 189 -2.98 -17.60 7.53
CA ILE A 189 -1.94 -18.23 8.34
C ILE A 189 -0.64 -18.19 7.52
N ARG A 190 0.45 -17.73 8.15
CA ARG A 190 1.78 -17.77 7.53
C ARG A 190 2.09 -19.22 7.14
N ARG A 191 2.21 -19.51 5.85
CA ARG A 191 2.63 -20.85 5.41
C ARG A 191 4.07 -21.04 5.90
N ASN A 192 4.30 -22.09 6.70
CA ASN A 192 5.64 -22.40 7.17
C ASN A 192 6.54 -22.62 5.95
N LEU A 193 7.51 -21.72 5.77
CA LEU A 193 8.65 -21.95 4.88
C LEU A 193 9.30 -23.26 5.35
N LYS A 194 9.16 -24.31 4.54
CA LYS A 194 9.81 -25.59 4.78
C LYS A 194 11.26 -25.52 4.35
#